data_AF-A0A6A3M2I6-F1
#
_entry.id   AF-A0A6A3M2I6-F1
#
_cell.length_a   1.000
_cell.length_b   1.000
_cell.length_c   1.000
_cell.angle_alpha   90.00
_cell.angle_beta   90.00
_cell.angle_gamma   90.00
#
_symmetry.space_group_name_H-M   'P 1'
#
loop_
_entity.id
_entity.type
_entity.pdbx_description
1 polymer ?
#
loop_
_entity_poly.entity_id
_entity_poly.type
_entity_poly.pdbx_seq_one_letter_code
_entity_poly.pdbx_strand_id
1 'polypeptide(L)'
;MDKWSKLAEVLLSCSDFSCKSLAGKTAQNRVTLLIDAANKKNAKEARLSGVDVTYSEKELLSETPLETMEAYRHERALNKAADAKKEAAAEAAGEMVRKLAVKRLKLPASEATESPTKGTKLPKTVGMLAEFKDKELAAKKEQWDAERADRLELERGRLAVERQCQPDNQRLLELLARLAKK
;
A
#
# COMPACT_ATOMS: atom_id res chain seq x y z
N MET A 1 48.32 39.87 -5.50
CA MET A 1 48.83 38.51 -5.77
C MET A 1 47.65 37.60 -6.04
N ASP A 2 47.50 37.15 -7.29
CA ASP A 2 46.40 36.30 -7.74
C ASP A 2 46.44 34.95 -7.00
N LYS A 3 45.30 34.47 -6.48
CA LYS A 3 45.22 33.26 -5.63
C LYS A 3 45.80 32.02 -6.30
N TRP A 4 45.71 31.97 -7.63
CA TRP A 4 46.26 30.91 -8.45
C TRP A 4 47.77 30.97 -8.59
N SER A 5 48.37 32.16 -8.53
CA SER A 5 49.83 32.32 -8.51
C SER A 5 50.42 31.78 -7.21
N LYS A 6 49.77 32.04 -6.06
CA LYS A 6 50.15 31.44 -4.78
C LYS A 6 50.04 29.92 -4.79
N LEU A 7 48.95 29.38 -5.36
CA LEU A 7 48.79 27.93 -5.52
C LEU A 7 49.91 27.34 -6.39
N ALA A 8 50.28 28.03 -7.46
CA ALA A 8 51.35 27.59 -8.34
C ALA A 8 52.73 27.60 -7.63
N GLU A 9 53.04 28.62 -6.83
CA GLU A 9 54.26 28.68 -6.01
C GLU A 9 54.34 27.54 -4.99
N VAL A 10 53.22 27.22 -4.33
CA VAL A 10 53.14 26.11 -3.38
C VAL A 10 53.36 24.76 -4.10
N LEU A 11 52.72 24.56 -5.25
CA LEU A 11 52.89 23.33 -6.04
C LEU A 11 54.33 23.17 -6.53
N LEU A 12 55.01 24.25 -6.92
CA LEU A 12 56.41 24.23 -7.34
C LEU A 12 57.39 23.95 -6.18
N SER A 13 56.97 24.21 -4.95
CA SER A 13 57.75 23.93 -3.74
C SER A 13 57.64 22.47 -3.29
N CYS A 14 56.71 21.69 -3.85
CA CYS A 14 56.60 20.25 -3.60
C CYS A 14 57.61 19.45 -4.43
N SER A 15 58.45 18.64 -3.78
CA SER A 15 59.45 17.76 -4.42
C SER A 15 58.84 16.78 -5.42
N ASP A 16 57.61 16.35 -5.17
CA ASP A 16 56.93 15.31 -5.93
C ASP A 16 56.19 15.88 -7.16
N PHE A 17 56.15 17.22 -7.27
CA PHE A 17 55.53 17.88 -8.40
C PHE A 17 56.53 18.00 -9.55
N SER A 18 56.35 17.17 -10.58
CA SER A 18 57.30 17.03 -11.69
C SER A 18 57.43 18.26 -12.60
N CYS A 19 56.59 19.29 -12.44
CA CYS A 19 56.57 20.45 -13.32
C CYS A 19 57.51 21.54 -12.80
N LYS A 20 58.51 21.91 -13.60
CA LYS A 20 59.56 22.89 -13.23
C LYS A 20 59.09 24.34 -13.21
N SER A 21 57.97 24.65 -13.86
CA SER A 21 57.40 26.00 -13.96
C SER A 21 55.90 25.92 -14.14
N LEU A 22 55.17 26.69 -13.34
CA LEU A 22 53.71 26.74 -13.38
C LEU A 22 53.27 28.20 -13.19
N ALA A 23 52.62 28.76 -14.20
CA ALA A 23 51.98 30.07 -14.09
C ALA A 23 50.59 29.94 -13.43
N GLY A 24 50.15 30.97 -12.70
CA GLY A 24 48.85 30.98 -12.03
C GLY A 24 47.68 30.70 -12.98
N LYS A 25 47.70 31.25 -14.20
CA LYS A 25 46.64 30.98 -15.19
C LYS A 25 46.61 29.53 -15.66
N THR A 26 47.77 28.92 -15.83
CA THR A 26 47.90 27.50 -16.20
C THR A 26 47.45 26.59 -15.06
N ALA A 27 47.76 26.95 -13.81
CA ALA A 27 47.27 26.25 -12.62
C ALA A 27 45.74 26.30 -12.55
N GLN A 28 45.14 27.48 -12.75
CA GLN A 28 43.69 27.64 -12.79
C GLN A 28 43.03 26.70 -13.82
N ASN A 29 43.48 26.76 -15.08
CA ASN A 29 42.88 25.96 -16.16
C ASN A 29 43.00 24.45 -15.88
N ARG A 30 44.15 24.00 -15.35
CA ARG A 30 44.36 22.59 -14.99
C ARG A 30 43.44 22.15 -13.86
N VAL A 31 43.31 22.96 -12.80
CA VAL A 31 42.43 22.64 -11.68
C VAL A 31 40.97 22.56 -12.12
N THR A 32 40.50 23.49 -12.97
CA THR A 32 39.14 23.43 -13.52
C THR A 32 38.90 22.15 -14.31
N LEU A 33 39.83 21.77 -15.20
CA LEU A 33 39.72 20.52 -15.96
C LEU A 33 39.70 19.27 -15.07
N LEU A 34 40.49 19.27 -13.98
CA LEU A 34 40.50 18.17 -13.01
C LEU A 34 39.19 18.07 -12.25
N ILE A 35 38.62 19.20 -11.82
CA ILE A 35 37.31 19.25 -11.15
C ILE A 35 36.23 18.72 -12.09
N ASP A 36 36.21 19.17 -13.34
CA ASP A 36 35.22 18.70 -14.33
C ASP A 36 35.35 17.20 -14.61
N ALA A 37 36.59 16.69 -14.69
CA ALA A 37 36.85 15.26 -14.88
C ALA A 37 36.42 14.44 -13.65
N ALA A 38 36.68 14.92 -12.44
CA ALA A 38 36.26 14.30 -11.19
C ALA A 38 34.73 14.26 -11.07
N ASN A 39 34.06 15.38 -11.34
CA ASN A 39 32.60 15.46 -11.34
C ASN A 39 31.97 14.47 -12.32
N LYS A 40 32.53 14.33 -13.54
CA LYS A 40 32.06 13.35 -14.53
C LYS A 40 32.27 11.91 -14.09
N LYS A 41 33.37 11.59 -13.39
CA LYS A 41 33.62 10.26 -12.84
C LYS A 41 32.65 9.96 -11.69
N ASN A 42 32.52 10.88 -10.74
CA ASN A 42 31.60 10.74 -9.61
C ASN A 42 30.15 10.56 -10.07
N ALA A 43 29.70 11.29 -11.11
CA ALA A 43 28.36 11.09 -11.68
C ALA A 43 28.19 9.69 -12.31
N LYS A 44 29.21 9.18 -13.01
CA LYS A 44 29.19 7.81 -13.56
C LYS A 44 29.18 6.76 -12.45
N GLU A 45 29.97 6.95 -11.41
CA GLU A 45 30.04 6.06 -10.25
C GLU A 45 28.74 6.09 -9.44
N ALA A 46 28.12 7.27 -9.25
CA ALA A 46 26.83 7.41 -8.59
C ALA A 46 25.72 6.64 -9.34
N ARG A 47 25.73 6.70 -10.68
CA ARG A 47 24.84 5.90 -11.53
C ARG A 47 25.09 4.39 -11.41
N LEU A 48 26.36 3.96 -11.42
CA LEU A 48 26.72 2.54 -11.27
C LEU A 48 26.42 1.99 -9.88
N SER A 49 26.55 2.82 -8.85
CA SER A 49 26.23 2.47 -7.46
C SER A 49 24.73 2.45 -7.17
N GLY A 50 23.88 2.88 -8.12
CA GLY A 50 22.44 3.04 -7.89
C GLY A 50 22.08 4.15 -6.91
N VAL A 51 23.02 5.06 -6.60
CA VAL A 51 22.77 6.25 -5.77
C VAL A 51 22.07 7.33 -6.57
N ASP A 52 22.38 7.42 -7.87
CA ASP A 52 21.67 8.25 -8.83
C ASP A 52 20.86 7.35 -9.76
N VAL A 53 19.58 7.13 -9.43
CA VAL A 53 18.63 6.37 -10.26
C VAL A 53 17.85 7.36 -11.12
N THR A 54 18.34 7.59 -12.34
CA THR A 54 17.57 8.31 -13.35
C THR A 54 16.67 7.32 -14.07
N TYR A 55 15.39 7.29 -13.72
CA TYR A 55 14.39 6.55 -14.50
C TYR A 55 14.25 7.19 -15.88
N SER A 56 14.46 6.40 -16.92
CA SER A 56 14.09 6.85 -18.26
C SER A 56 12.56 6.95 -18.36
N GLU A 57 12.06 7.89 -19.16
CA GLU A 57 10.61 8.03 -19.40
C GLU A 57 9.98 6.70 -19.81
N LYS A 58 10.71 5.85 -20.54
CA LYS A 58 10.29 4.51 -20.92
C LYS A 58 10.07 3.57 -19.73
N GLU A 59 10.96 3.56 -18.74
CA GLU A 59 10.83 2.72 -17.54
C GLU A 59 9.66 3.19 -16.68
N LEU A 60 9.53 4.51 -16.51
CA LEU A 60 8.40 5.10 -15.80
C LEU A 60 7.07 4.76 -16.51
N LEU A 61 7.02 4.87 -17.83
CA LEU A 61 5.84 4.53 -18.63
C LEU A 61 5.56 3.02 -18.72
N SER A 62 6.50 2.14 -18.36
CA SER A 62 6.23 0.70 -18.32
C SER A 62 5.68 0.23 -16.98
N GLU A 63 6.17 0.78 -15.87
CA GLU A 63 5.81 0.30 -14.53
C GLU A 63 4.51 0.97 -14.03
N THR A 64 4.43 2.29 -14.11
CA THR A 64 3.30 3.06 -13.55
C THR A 64 1.94 2.77 -14.22
N PRO A 65 1.85 2.60 -15.55
CA PRO A 65 0.56 2.33 -16.21
C PRO A 65 -0.01 0.94 -15.94
N LEU A 66 0.83 -0.08 -15.72
CA LEU A 66 0.35 -1.44 -15.47
C LEU A 66 -0.33 -1.52 -14.10
N GLU A 67 0.30 -0.96 -13.06
CA GLU A 67 -0.25 -0.92 -11.71
C GLU A 67 -1.57 -0.13 -11.67
N THR A 68 -1.61 1.02 -12.35
CA THR A 68 -2.83 1.85 -12.42
C THR A 68 -3.95 1.18 -13.20
N MET A 69 -3.64 0.45 -14.27
CA MET A 69 -4.65 -0.32 -15.03
C MET A 69 -5.20 -1.51 -14.24
N GLU A 70 -4.37 -2.22 -13.50
CA GLU A 70 -4.81 -3.33 -12.65
C GLU A 70 -5.71 -2.83 -11.52
N ALA A 71 -5.33 -1.73 -10.87
CA ALA A 71 -6.17 -1.06 -9.88
C ALA A 71 -7.54 -0.67 -10.45
N TYR A 72 -7.57 -0.07 -11.64
CA TYR A 72 -8.82 0.31 -12.32
C TYR A 72 -9.70 -0.91 -12.68
N ARG A 73 -9.09 -2.01 -13.15
CA ARG A 73 -9.82 -3.25 -13.42
C ARG A 73 -10.43 -3.84 -12.15
N HIS A 74 -9.68 -3.82 -11.05
CA HIS A 74 -10.13 -4.31 -9.76
C HIS A 74 -11.30 -3.46 -9.22
N GLU A 75 -11.17 -2.14 -9.24
CA GLU A 75 -12.23 -1.21 -8.82
C GLU A 75 -13.51 -1.41 -9.66
N ARG A 76 -13.36 -1.54 -10.98
CA ARG A 76 -14.50 -1.82 -11.87
C ARG A 76 -15.19 -3.15 -11.53
N ALA A 77 -14.43 -4.18 -11.20
CA ALA A 77 -14.98 -5.47 -10.80
C ALA A 77 -15.74 -5.38 -9.46
N LEU A 78 -15.21 -4.65 -8.49
CA LEU A 78 -15.87 -4.39 -7.22
C LEU A 78 -17.19 -3.64 -7.41
N ASN A 79 -17.19 -2.58 -8.22
CA ASN A 79 -18.40 -1.80 -8.51
C ASN A 79 -19.47 -2.68 -9.18
N LYS A 80 -19.08 -3.48 -10.18
CA LYS A 80 -20.01 -4.42 -10.84
C LYS A 80 -20.57 -5.45 -9.86
N ALA A 81 -19.76 -5.96 -8.94
CA ALA A 81 -20.23 -6.90 -7.92
C ALA A 81 -21.18 -6.22 -6.91
N ALA A 82 -20.92 -4.97 -6.54
CA ALA A 82 -21.79 -4.19 -5.67
C ALA A 82 -23.15 -3.93 -6.32
N ASP A 83 -23.17 -3.57 -7.60
CA ASP A 83 -24.41 -3.35 -8.34
C ASP A 83 -25.20 -4.64 -8.54
N ALA A 84 -24.54 -5.76 -8.84
CA ALA A 84 -25.17 -7.07 -8.90
C ALA A 84 -25.81 -7.48 -7.56
N LYS A 85 -25.17 -7.15 -6.43
CA LYS A 85 -25.74 -7.38 -5.09
C LYS A 85 -26.98 -6.52 -4.84
N LYS A 86 -26.97 -5.25 -5.26
CA LYS A 86 -28.13 -4.36 -5.14
C LYS A 86 -29.30 -4.87 -5.98
N GLU A 87 -29.03 -5.31 -7.20
CA GLU A 87 -30.05 -5.85 -8.10
C GLU A 87 -30.64 -7.17 -7.55
N ALA A 88 -29.79 -8.07 -7.04
CA ALA A 88 -30.24 -9.29 -6.38
C ALA A 88 -31.11 -9.00 -5.14
N ALA A 89 -30.75 -7.99 -4.34
CA ALA A 89 -31.54 -7.57 -3.19
C ALA A 89 -32.91 -6.98 -3.61
N ALA A 90 -32.94 -6.19 -4.70
CA ALA A 90 -34.16 -5.62 -5.25
C ALA A 90 -35.10 -6.73 -5.77
N GLU A 91 -34.57 -7.71 -6.49
CA GLU A 91 -35.34 -8.88 -6.96
C GLU A 91 -35.87 -9.73 -5.81
N ALA A 92 -35.04 -10.00 -4.79
CA ALA A 92 -35.48 -10.74 -3.60
C ALA A 92 -36.61 -10.02 -2.86
N ALA A 93 -36.52 -8.69 -2.70
CA ALA A 93 -37.59 -7.88 -2.13
C ALA A 93 -38.88 -7.95 -2.98
N GLY A 94 -38.76 -7.83 -4.30
CA GLY A 94 -39.88 -7.96 -5.24
C GLY A 94 -40.54 -9.33 -5.19
N GLU A 95 -39.75 -10.41 -5.08
CA GLU A 95 -40.27 -11.77 -4.94
C GLU A 95 -41.06 -11.96 -3.65
N MET A 96 -40.58 -11.41 -2.53
CA MET A 96 -41.33 -11.46 -1.26
C MET A 96 -42.67 -10.76 -1.36
N VAL A 97 -42.74 -9.58 -2.00
CA VAL A 97 -44.00 -8.86 -2.24
C VAL A 97 -44.94 -9.69 -3.11
N ARG A 98 -44.44 -10.27 -4.22
CA ARG A 98 -45.23 -11.16 -5.09
C ARG A 98 -45.77 -12.37 -4.33
N LYS A 99 -44.94 -13.05 -3.53
CA LYS A 99 -45.34 -14.20 -2.70
C LYS A 99 -46.45 -13.81 -1.71
N LEU A 100 -46.32 -12.64 -1.07
CA LEU A 100 -47.32 -12.14 -0.13
C LEU A 100 -48.66 -11.84 -0.82
N ALA A 101 -48.62 -11.20 -1.99
CA ALA A 101 -49.81 -10.90 -2.78
C ALA A 101 -50.54 -12.18 -3.22
N VAL A 102 -49.81 -13.19 -3.70
CA VAL A 102 -50.38 -14.50 -4.07
C VAL A 102 -51.01 -15.19 -2.85
N LYS A 103 -50.37 -15.14 -1.67
CA LYS A 103 -50.95 -15.67 -0.43
C LYS A 103 -52.28 -14.97 -0.10
N ARG A 104 -52.34 -13.63 -0.22
CA ARG A 104 -53.58 -12.87 0.01
C ARG A 104 -54.71 -13.23 -0.95
N LEU A 105 -54.39 -13.46 -2.23
CA LEU A 105 -55.39 -13.87 -3.23
C LEU A 105 -55.95 -15.28 -2.99
N LYS A 106 -55.18 -16.15 -2.34
CA LYS A 106 -55.59 -17.53 -2.01
C LYS A 106 -56.41 -17.62 -0.72
N LEU A 107 -56.55 -16.53 0.05
CA LEU A 107 -57.40 -16.54 1.24
C LEU A 107 -58.89 -16.61 0.82
N PRO A 108 -59.71 -17.49 1.41
CA PRO A 108 -61.15 -17.51 1.17
C PRO A 108 -61.82 -16.24 1.70
N ALA A 109 -62.95 -15.84 1.13
CA ALA A 109 -63.67 -14.61 1.48
C ALA A 109 -64.08 -14.50 2.97
N SER A 110 -64.19 -15.64 3.66
CA SER A 110 -64.44 -15.71 5.11
C SER A 110 -63.24 -15.29 5.97
N GLU A 111 -62.01 -15.44 5.49
CA GLU A 111 -60.79 -14.94 6.16
C GLU A 111 -60.39 -13.55 5.65
N ALA A 112 -60.89 -13.13 4.49
CA ALA A 112 -60.72 -11.75 3.99
C ALA A 112 -61.43 -10.70 4.86
N THR A 113 -62.40 -11.13 5.68
CA THR A 113 -63.14 -10.29 6.63
C THR A 113 -62.77 -10.55 8.10
N GLU A 114 -61.88 -11.49 8.40
CA GLU A 114 -61.27 -11.58 9.73
C GLU A 114 -60.23 -10.48 9.89
N SER A 115 -60.72 -9.27 10.14
CA SER A 115 -59.95 -8.31 10.93
C SER A 115 -59.63 -8.98 12.26
N PRO A 116 -58.35 -9.31 12.55
CA PRO A 116 -58.04 -9.94 13.81
C PRO A 116 -58.46 -8.95 14.91
N THR A 117 -59.32 -9.40 15.81
CA THR A 117 -59.79 -8.65 16.96
C THR A 117 -58.59 -7.97 17.62
N LYS A 118 -58.70 -6.66 17.87
CA LYS A 118 -57.58 -5.74 18.18
C LYS A 118 -56.71 -6.14 19.40
N GLY A 119 -57.10 -7.15 20.19
CA GLY A 119 -56.45 -7.56 21.44
C GLY A 119 -55.15 -8.40 21.30
N THR A 120 -54.94 -9.16 20.23
CA THR A 120 -53.79 -10.10 20.13
C THR A 120 -52.67 -9.66 19.17
N LYS A 121 -52.81 -8.52 18.48
CA LYS A 121 -51.80 -8.04 17.51
C LYS A 121 -50.54 -7.52 18.17
N LEU A 122 -50.69 -6.70 19.21
CA LEU A 122 -49.59 -6.10 19.97
C LEU A 122 -48.61 -7.14 20.54
N PRO A 123 -49.04 -8.16 21.30
CA PRO A 123 -48.10 -9.14 21.85
C PRO A 123 -47.38 -9.95 20.77
N LYS A 124 -48.04 -10.28 19.65
CA LYS A 124 -47.40 -10.98 18.51
C LYS A 124 -46.34 -10.11 17.81
N THR A 125 -46.65 -8.83 17.57
CA THR A 125 -45.68 -7.90 16.97
C THR A 125 -44.51 -7.60 17.91
N VAL A 126 -44.76 -7.53 19.22
CA VAL A 126 -43.71 -7.35 20.23
C VAL A 126 -42.82 -8.59 20.30
N GLY A 127 -43.38 -9.79 20.25
CA GLY A 127 -42.63 -11.05 20.18
C GLY A 127 -41.73 -11.12 18.94
N MET A 128 -42.26 -10.83 17.76
CA MET A 128 -41.46 -10.80 16.52
C MET A 128 -40.34 -9.75 16.56
N LEU A 129 -40.58 -8.59 17.18
CA LEU A 129 -39.56 -7.55 17.33
C LEU A 129 -38.46 -7.96 18.32
N ALA A 130 -38.82 -8.67 19.39
CA ALA A 130 -37.85 -9.22 20.33
C ALA A 130 -36.97 -10.28 19.66
N GLU A 131 -37.57 -11.23 18.94
CA GLU A 131 -36.83 -12.24 18.17
C GLU A 131 -35.91 -11.63 17.11
N PHE A 132 -36.34 -10.55 16.46
CA PHE A 132 -35.51 -9.83 15.50
C PHE A 132 -34.31 -9.16 16.18
N LYS A 133 -34.53 -8.48 17.31
CA LYS A 133 -33.45 -7.87 18.09
C LYS A 133 -32.45 -8.91 18.61
N ASP A 134 -32.92 -10.07 19.05
CA ASP A 134 -32.06 -11.15 19.52
C ASP A 134 -31.17 -11.69 18.39
N LYS A 135 -31.72 -11.84 17.18
CA LYS A 135 -30.95 -12.23 15.98
C LYS A 135 -29.92 -11.17 15.58
N GLU A 136 -30.28 -9.89 15.62
CA GLU A 136 -29.32 -8.80 15.37
C GLU A 136 -28.18 -8.78 16.39
N LEU A 137 -28.50 -8.98 17.67
CA LEU A 137 -27.49 -9.05 18.73
C LEU A 137 -26.58 -10.27 18.58
N ALA A 138 -27.12 -11.43 18.20
CA ALA A 138 -26.33 -12.62 17.91
C ALA A 138 -25.37 -12.40 16.73
N ALA A 139 -25.86 -11.83 15.63
CA ALA A 139 -25.04 -11.51 14.47
C ALA A 139 -23.92 -10.51 14.79
N LYS A 140 -24.20 -9.49 15.61
CA LYS A 140 -23.16 -8.55 16.07
C LYS A 140 -22.10 -9.21 16.94
N LYS A 141 -22.49 -10.13 17.83
CA LYS A 141 -21.53 -10.89 18.65
C LYS A 141 -20.64 -11.75 17.77
N GLU A 142 -21.21 -12.45 16.80
CA GLU A 142 -20.46 -13.27 15.84
C GLU A 142 -19.47 -12.43 15.02
N GLN A 143 -19.90 -11.23 14.56
CA GLN A 143 -19.00 -10.29 13.89
C GLN A 143 -17.82 -9.84 14.76
N TRP A 144 -18.08 -9.50 16.03
CA TRP A 144 -17.01 -9.13 16.96
C TRP A 144 -16.07 -10.29 17.26
N ASP A 145 -16.58 -11.51 17.33
CA ASP A 145 -15.76 -12.70 17.56
C ASP A 145 -14.87 -13.01 16.36
N ALA A 146 -15.40 -12.88 15.14
CA ALA A 146 -14.62 -12.99 13.91
C ALA A 146 -13.52 -11.91 13.83
N GLU A 147 -13.86 -10.65 14.11
CA GLU A 147 -12.88 -9.55 14.10
C GLU A 147 -11.79 -9.73 15.16
N ARG A 148 -12.12 -10.29 16.33
CA ARG A 148 -11.12 -10.67 17.34
C ARG A 148 -10.23 -11.81 16.87
N ALA A 149 -10.79 -12.80 16.18
CA ALA A 149 -10.02 -13.91 15.62
C ALA A 149 -9.05 -13.43 14.55
N ASP A 150 -9.50 -12.58 13.62
CA ASP A 150 -8.68 -11.97 12.56
C ASP A 150 -7.51 -11.16 13.15
N ARG A 151 -7.77 -10.35 14.19
CA ARG A 151 -6.71 -9.62 14.90
C ARG A 151 -5.66 -10.56 15.50
N LEU A 152 -6.11 -11.63 16.15
CA LEU A 152 -5.19 -12.61 16.74
C LEU A 152 -4.39 -13.35 15.67
N GLU A 153 -4.99 -13.66 14.53
CA GLU A 153 -4.31 -14.30 13.40
C GLU A 153 -3.27 -13.37 12.76
N LEU A 154 -3.60 -12.08 12.63
CA LEU A 154 -2.66 -11.08 12.13
C LEU A 154 -1.46 -10.89 13.06
N GLU A 155 -1.67 -10.85 14.38
CA GLU A 155 -0.58 -10.82 15.37
C GLU A 155 0.25 -12.10 15.35
N ARG A 156 -0.37 -13.28 15.22
CA ARG A 156 0.35 -14.55 15.04
C ARG A 156 1.20 -14.55 13.78
N GLY A 157 0.68 -14.01 12.67
CA GLY A 157 1.41 -13.83 11.42
C GLY A 157 2.63 -12.91 11.59
N ARG A 158 2.45 -11.76 12.26
CA ARG A 158 3.55 -10.83 12.57
C ARG A 158 4.65 -11.49 13.39
N LEU A 159 4.29 -12.18 14.46
CA LEU A 159 5.24 -12.91 15.31
C LEU A 159 5.95 -14.05 14.56
N ALA A 160 5.27 -14.71 13.63
CA ALA A 160 5.89 -15.74 12.79
C ALA A 160 6.93 -15.17 11.83
N VAL A 161 6.62 -14.04 11.17
CA VAL A 161 7.57 -13.32 10.32
C VAL A 161 8.76 -12.82 11.13
N GLU A 162 8.52 -12.23 12.29
CA GLU A 162 9.60 -11.73 13.16
C GLU A 162 10.54 -12.87 13.60
N ARG A 163 10.00 -14.02 14.01
CA ARG A 163 10.79 -15.22 14.32
C ARG A 163 11.59 -15.74 13.13
N GLN A 164 11.05 -15.63 11.92
CA GLN A 164 11.72 -16.07 10.71
C GLN A 164 12.83 -15.10 10.28
N CYS A 165 12.66 -13.80 10.50
CA CYS A 165 13.65 -12.78 10.18
C CYS A 165 14.76 -12.64 11.23
N GLN A 166 14.56 -13.10 12.47
CA GLN A 166 15.61 -13.09 13.50
C GLN A 166 16.92 -13.79 13.08
N PRO A 167 16.93 -15.03 12.56
CA PRO A 167 18.18 -15.68 12.14
C PRO A 167 18.85 -14.96 10.97
N ASP A 168 18.07 -14.40 10.04
CA ASP A 168 18.61 -13.67 8.89
C ASP A 168 19.21 -12.32 9.31
N ASN A 169 18.55 -11.60 10.23
CA ASN A 169 19.07 -10.38 10.85
C ASN A 169 20.35 -10.66 11.64
N GLN A 170 20.43 -11.80 12.33
CA GLN A 170 21.61 -12.19 13.10
C GLN A 170 22.79 -12.53 12.18
N ARG A 171 22.54 -13.26 11.08
CA ARG A 171 23.54 -13.51 10.02
C ARG A 171 24.03 -12.22 9.37
N LEU A 172 23.13 -11.28 9.09
CA LEU A 172 23.49 -9.98 8.53
C LEU A 172 24.41 -9.19 9.48
N LEU A 173 24.08 -9.15 10.77
CA LEU A 173 24.91 -8.50 11.79
C LEU A 173 26.30 -9.15 11.91
N GLU A 174 26.39 -10.48 11.85
CA GLU A 174 27.67 -11.19 11.83
C GLU A 174 28.52 -10.86 10.59
N LEU A 175 27.90 -10.76 9.42
CA LEU A 175 28.59 -10.38 8.18
C LEU A 175 29.11 -8.94 8.26
N LEU A 176 28.28 -8.01 8.75
CA LEU A 176 28.69 -6.61 8.97
C LEU A 176 29.84 -6.50 9.97
N ALA A 177 29.79 -7.26 11.06
CA ALA A 177 30.86 -7.30 12.06
C ALA A 177 32.18 -7.86 11.52
N ARG A 178 32.13 -8.81 10.56
CA ARG A 178 33.32 -9.34 9.87
C ARG A 178 33.90 -8.35 8.87
N LEU A 179 33.06 -7.59 8.18
CA LEU A 179 33.49 -6.55 7.24
C LEU A 179 34.11 -5.35 7.96
N ALA A 180 33.59 -4.97 9.13
CA ALA A 180 34.12 -3.87 9.94
C ALA A 180 35.47 -4.17 10.62
N LYS A 181 35.93 -5.42 10.61
CA LYS A 181 37.22 -5.86 11.19
C LYS A 181 38.36 -5.96 10.16
N LYS A 182 38.11 -5.62 8.89
CA LYS A 182 39.13 -5.46 7.84
C LYS A 182 39.45 -3.99 7.65
#